data_AF-A0A4Q5S6H0-F1
#
_entry.id   AF-A0A4Q5S6H0-F1
#
_cell.length_a   1.000
_cell.length_b   1.000
_cell.length_c   1.000
_cell.angle_alpha   90.00
_cell.angle_beta   90.00
_cell.angle_gamma   90.00
#
_symmetry.space_group_name_H-M   'P 1'
#
loop_
_entity.id
_entity.type
_entity.pdbx_description
1 polymer ?
#
loop_
_entity_poly.entity_id
_entity_poly.type
_entity_poly.pdbx_seq_one_letter_code
_entity_poly.pdbx_strand_id
1 'polypeptide(L)' 'MKSQIKVALVGNPNTGKSTLFNVLTGMNQKVGNFPGVTVDKKTGF' A
#
# COMPACT_ATOMS: atom_id res chain seq x y z
N MET A 1 -7.35 12.57 -20.16
CA MET A 1 -7.27 12.02 -18.78
C MET A 1 -6.60 10.65 -18.86
N LYS A 2 -5.47 10.42 -18.18
CA LYS A 2 -4.83 9.09 -18.12
C LYS A 2 -5.60 8.21 -17.13
N SER A 3 -5.94 6.99 -17.53
CA SER A 3 -6.47 5.97 -16.62
C SER A 3 -5.43 5.67 -15.54
N GLN A 4 -5.78 5.82 -14.26
CA GLN A 4 -4.90 5.42 -13.17
C GLN A 4 -5.07 3.93 -12.88
N ILE A 5 -3.98 3.17 -13.00
CA ILE A 5 -3.96 1.74 -12.70
C ILE A 5 -3.90 1.58 -11.17
N LYS A 6 -4.85 0.83 -10.62
CA LYS A 6 -4.85 0.46 -9.20
C LYS A 6 -4.24 -0.93 -9.05
N VAL A 7 -3.20 -1.06 -8.23
CA VAL A 7 -2.50 -2.32 -7.97
C VAL A 7 -2.63 -2.67 -6.49
N ALA A 8 -2.99 -3.92 -6.20
CA ALA A 8 -3.00 -4.45 -4.85
C ALA A 8 -1.73 -5.26 -4.60
N LEU A 9 -1.04 -4.99 -3.49
CA LEU A 9 0.12 -5.76 -3.05
C LEU A 9 -0.31 -6.74 -1.94
N VAL A 10 -0.25 -8.04 -2.22
CA VAL A 10 -0.72 -9.11 -1.33
C VAL A 10 0.35 -10.17 -1.17
N GLY A 11 0.38 -10.84 -0.01
CA GLY A 11 1.27 -11.98 0.23
C GLY A 11 1.43 -12.29 1.73
N ASN A 12 2.08 -13.42 2.03
CA ASN A 12 2.24 -13.93 3.39
C ASN A 12 2.98 -12.95 4.31
N PRO A 13 2.79 -13.02 5.64
CA PRO A 13 3.62 -12.27 6.60
C PRO A 13 5.12 -12.46 6.33
N ASN A 14 5.90 -11.41 6.55
CA ASN A 14 7.37 -11.42 6.44
C ASN A 14 7.98 -11.74 5.05
N THR A 15 7.22 -11.65 3.96
CA THR A 15 7.74 -11.85 2.59
C THR A 15 8.31 -10.59 1.91
N GLY A 16 8.59 -9.52 2.66
CA GLY A 16 9.19 -8.29 2.09
C GLY A 16 8.22 -7.32 1.40
N LYS A 17 6.90 -7.51 1.54
CA LYS A 17 5.88 -6.61 0.95
C LYS A 17 6.09 -5.14 1.32
N SER A 18 6.39 -4.85 2.58
CA SER A 18 6.62 -3.46 3.02
C SER A 18 7.87 -2.85 2.38
N THR A 19 8.92 -3.65 2.18
CA THR A 19 10.12 -3.23 1.45
C THR A 19 9.79 -2.88 0.01
N LEU A 20 9.08 -3.75 -0.71
CA LEU A 20 8.67 -3.50 -2.09
C LEU A 20 7.77 -2.27 -2.20
N PHE A 21 6.78 -2.13 -1.30
CA PHE A 21 5.90 -0.97 -1.26
C PHE A 21 6.67 0.34 -1.07
N ASN A 22 7.63 0.37 -0.13
CA ASN A 22 8.45 1.55 0.13
C ASN A 22 9.35 1.92 -1.05
N VAL A 23 9.93 0.93 -1.74
CA VAL A 23 10.76 1.18 -2.94
C VAL A 23 9.91 1.76 -4.08
N LEU A 24 8.68 1.29 -4.26
CA LEU A 24 7.80 1.75 -5.34
C LEU A 24 7.18 3.13 -5.08
N THR A 25 6.86 3.43 -3.81
CA THR A 25 6.08 4.64 -3.45
C THR A 25 6.94 5.75 -2.84
N GLY A 26 8.14 5.42 -2.34
CA GLY A 26 9.03 6.36 -1.67
C GLY A 26 8.33 7.09 -0.51
N MET A 27 8.37 8.42 -0.56
CA MET A 27 7.69 9.27 0.44
C MET A 27 6.23 9.57 0.11
N ASN A 28 5.74 9.23 -1.08
CA ASN A 28 4.37 9.49 -1.54
C ASN A 28 3.39 8.42 -1.05
N GLN A 29 3.45 8.11 0.24
CA GLN A 29 2.63 7.09 0.89
C GLN A 29 1.73 7.72 1.97
N LYS A 30 0.57 7.10 2.16
CA LYS A 30 -0.44 7.47 3.17
C LYS A 30 -0.81 6.23 3.97
N VAL A 31 -0.93 6.42 5.28
CA VAL A 31 -1.39 5.40 6.23
C VAL A 31 -2.72 5.84 6.81
N GLY A 32 -3.67 4.93 6.86
CA GLY A 32 -4.95 5.09 7.56
C GLY A 32 -5.47 3.72 8.00
N ASN A 33 -6.75 3.64 8.34
CA ASN A 33 -7.39 2.37 8.72
C ASN A 33 -8.39 1.93 7.66
N PHE A 34 -8.66 0.62 7.61
CA PHE A 34 -9.82 0.13 6.88
C PHE A 34 -11.13 0.54 7.58
N PRO A 35 -12.21 0.83 6.83
CA PRO A 35 -13.48 1.24 7.42
C PRO A 35 -13.99 0.21 8.45
N GLY A 36 -14.28 0.68 9.67
CA GLY A 36 -14.87 -0.14 10.73
C GLY A 36 -13.92 -1.11 11.44
N VAL A 37 -12.60 -1.06 11.17
CA VAL A 37 -11.60 -1.91 11.83
C VAL A 37 -10.32 -1.13 12.17
N THR A 38 -9.49 -1.67 13.06
CA THR A 38 -8.18 -1.11 13.44
C THR A 38 -7.03 -1.59 12.56
N VAL A 39 -7.33 -2.27 11.45
CA VAL A 39 -6.32 -2.79 10.53
C VAL A 39 -5.76 -1.64 9.70
N ASP A 40 -4.43 -1.52 9.68
CA ASP A 40 -3.69 -0.55 8.88
C ASP A 40 -3.96 -0.71 7.38
N LYS A 41 -4.20 0.41 6.71
CA LYS A 41 -4.31 0.55 5.26
C LYS A 41 -3.22 1.49 4.76
N LYS A 42 -2.30 0.96 3.94
CA LYS A 42 -1.23 1.72 3.28
C LYS A 42 -1.54 1.89 1.80
N THR A 43 -1.43 3.12 1.30
CA THR A 43 -1.61 3.46 -0.13
C THR A 43 -0.51 4.40 -0.57
N GLY A 44 0.05 4.24 -1.76
CA GLY A 44 1.02 5.19 -2.32
C GLY A 44 0.80 5.42 -3.80
N PHE A 45 1.38 6.51 -4.31
CA PHE A 45 1.19 7.03 -5.67
C PHE A 45 2.51 7.23 -6.40
#